data_AF-A0A8B6FQM1-F1
#
_entry.id   AF-A0A8B6FQM1-F1
#
_cell.length_a   1.000
_cell.length_b   1.000
_cell.length_c   1.000
_cell.angle_alpha   90.00
_cell.angle_beta   90.00
_cell.angle_gamma   90.00
#
_symmetry.space_group_name_H-M   'P 1'
#
loop_
_entity.id
_entity.type
_entity.pdbx_description
1 polymer ?
#
loop_
_entity_poly.entity_id
_entity_poly.type
_entity_poly.pdbx_seq_one_letter_code
_entity_poly.pdbx_strand_id
1 'polypeptide(L)'
;MCPDEAPYVLMCEICEELLENQLQKTEKDSKKKEVTLKKQVKDLKEENEKQQKIIQQHNSITRNLQLGPEAKIEATMQHEITRLTSENLDLRESNDKNQDQIRKLKKMLKTYAKRLKDGEAAEIAAEMDKDDTKSSEDNVAHVKHRERNYMGMLEYRKEDEQALIKNLIMDLKPRVAVGLLPGLPAYVLFMCVRHTDYVNDDEKVRGLLTNTINGIKKCVKKHHSDVERVTLWLTNTCRLLHTLKQYSGEKAFQADNSPRQNEHGLRNFDLSEYRQVFSDLAVWIYQTMIKQMQESVQQMIVPAVLEHEAIAGLTASKPSGMRGRSSSNANELEEKELSLDSLMKVMNKYSQILAQHAVDPELVKQIFRQLYYFVASGALNNLLLRKDMCNWSKGMQIRYNLSHLEQWLRDNKLGESGALSALTYYPAQLGQENRC
;
A
#
# COMPACT_ATOMS: atom_id res chain seq x y z
N MET A 1 87.65 -46.14 -7.87
CA MET A 1 86.79 -46.62 -6.77
C MET A 1 87.30 -46.02 -5.48
N CYS A 2 86.76 -44.88 -5.10
CA CYS A 2 86.13 -44.72 -3.80
C CYS A 2 85.15 -43.56 -3.93
N PRO A 3 84.01 -43.70 -3.26
CA PRO A 3 82.72 -43.19 -3.67
C PRO A 3 82.46 -41.95 -2.80
N ASP A 4 81.20 -41.58 -2.60
CA ASP A 4 80.77 -40.69 -1.52
C ASP A 4 80.54 -39.21 -1.86
N GLU A 5 80.44 -38.82 -3.13
CA GLU A 5 79.72 -37.58 -3.47
C GLU A 5 78.20 -37.80 -3.60
N ALA A 6 77.76 -39.02 -3.92
CA ALA A 6 76.34 -39.35 -4.11
C ALA A 6 75.43 -39.06 -2.88
N PRO A 7 75.84 -39.32 -1.62
CA PRO A 7 75.01 -39.01 -0.45
C PRO A 7 74.85 -37.50 -0.22
N TYR A 8 75.89 -36.72 -0.53
CA TYR A 8 75.89 -35.27 -0.34
C TYR A 8 75.07 -34.55 -1.41
N VAL A 9 75.12 -35.01 -2.66
CA VAL A 9 74.26 -34.48 -3.74
C VAL A 9 72.79 -34.78 -3.45
N LEU A 10 72.46 -36.02 -3.08
CA LEU A 10 71.08 -36.40 -2.76
C LEU A 10 70.55 -35.65 -1.53
N MET A 11 71.38 -35.44 -0.51
CA MET A 11 71.01 -34.67 0.68
C MET A 11 70.87 -33.17 0.37
N CYS A 12 71.66 -32.62 -0.55
CA CYS A 12 71.51 -31.25 -1.01
C CYS A 12 70.21 -31.05 -1.81
N GLU A 13 69.88 -31.99 -2.72
CA GLU A 13 68.62 -31.98 -3.48
C GLU A 13 67.40 -32.10 -2.57
N ILE A 14 67.43 -32.99 -1.57
CA ILE A 14 66.34 -33.13 -0.58
C ILE A 14 66.22 -31.86 0.27
N CYS A 15 67.34 -31.25 0.69
CA CYS A 15 67.31 -29.99 1.42
C CYS A 15 66.76 -28.83 0.58
N GLU A 16 67.09 -28.78 -0.72
CA GLU A 16 66.60 -27.78 -1.66
C GLU A 16 65.10 -27.94 -1.89
N GLU A 17 64.62 -29.16 -2.13
CA GLU A 17 63.19 -29.47 -2.29
C GLU A 17 62.39 -29.21 -1.01
N LEU A 18 62.96 -29.50 0.16
CA LEU A 18 62.32 -29.24 1.45
C LEU A 18 62.27 -27.75 1.76
N LEU A 19 63.32 -26.99 1.40
CA LEU A 19 63.36 -25.53 1.51
C LEU A 19 62.35 -24.88 0.56
N GLU A 20 62.25 -25.38 -0.67
CA GLU A 20 61.29 -24.90 -1.66
C GLU A 20 59.84 -25.15 -1.22
N ASN A 21 59.56 -26.34 -0.66
CA ASN A 21 58.25 -26.66 -0.08
C ASN A 21 57.92 -25.77 1.14
N GLN A 22 58.89 -25.47 2.01
CA GLN A 22 58.67 -24.55 3.12
C GLN A 22 58.43 -23.12 2.65
N LEU A 23 59.17 -22.65 1.65
CA LEU A 23 58.97 -21.35 1.02
C LEU A 23 57.58 -21.25 0.39
N GLN A 24 57.16 -22.24 -0.40
CA GLN A 24 55.83 -22.27 -1.02
C GLN A 24 54.70 -22.29 0.02
N LYS A 25 54.88 -23.03 1.12
CA LYS A 25 53.90 -23.08 2.21
C LYS A 25 53.79 -21.74 2.93
N THR A 26 54.92 -21.13 3.30
CA THR A 26 54.94 -19.81 3.95
C THR A 26 54.40 -18.72 3.04
N GLU A 27 54.69 -18.77 1.73
CA GLU A 27 54.15 -17.83 0.74
C GLU A 27 52.62 -17.97 0.62
N LYS A 28 52.10 -19.21 0.61
CA LYS A 28 50.66 -19.48 0.54
C LYS A 28 49.92 -19.00 1.79
N ASP A 29 50.50 -19.20 2.96
CA ASP A 29 49.92 -18.74 4.22
C ASP A 29 50.02 -17.21 4.38
N SER A 30 51.08 -16.59 3.87
CA SER A 30 51.21 -15.13 3.77
C SER A 30 50.11 -14.55 2.86
N LYS A 31 49.91 -15.11 1.65
CA LYS A 31 48.85 -14.69 0.73
C LYS A 31 47.45 -14.84 1.34
N LYS A 32 47.18 -15.91 2.07
CA LYS A 32 45.89 -16.08 2.79
C LYS A 32 45.68 -14.99 3.84
N LYS A 33 46.69 -14.71 4.66
CA LYS A 33 46.62 -13.63 5.66
C LYS A 33 46.41 -12.27 5.01
N GLU A 34 47.09 -12.01 3.89
CA GLU A 34 46.93 -10.77 3.13
C GLU A 34 45.50 -10.60 2.60
N VAL A 35 44.88 -11.67 2.08
CA VAL A 35 43.49 -11.66 1.63
C VAL A 35 42.53 -11.41 2.79
N THR A 36 42.74 -12.07 3.94
CA THR A 36 41.92 -11.86 5.14
C THR A 36 42.04 -10.44 5.68
N LEU A 37 43.26 -9.89 5.74
CA LEU A 37 43.50 -8.51 6.17
C LEU A 37 42.88 -7.51 5.20
N LYS A 38 43.00 -7.72 3.88
CA LYS A 38 42.35 -6.88 2.86
C LYS A 38 40.83 -6.88 3.03
N LYS A 39 40.23 -8.03 3.34
CA LYS A 39 38.80 -8.13 3.62
C LYS A 39 38.41 -7.34 4.87
N GLN A 40 39.14 -7.52 5.99
CA GLN A 40 38.88 -6.78 7.22
C GLN A 40 39.03 -5.26 7.04
N VAL A 41 40.02 -4.81 6.27
CA VAL A 41 40.20 -3.39 5.95
C VAL A 41 39.02 -2.86 5.13
N LYS A 42 38.47 -3.67 4.21
CA LYS A 42 37.28 -3.28 3.44
C LYS A 42 36.05 -3.18 4.34
N ASP A 43 35.79 -4.19 5.17
CA ASP A 43 34.64 -4.21 6.08
C ASP A 43 34.72 -3.05 7.08
N LEU A 44 35.91 -2.74 7.61
CA LEU A 44 36.14 -1.59 8.50
C LEU A 44 35.95 -0.24 7.78
N LYS A 45 36.32 -0.13 6.50
CA LYS A 45 36.05 1.08 5.72
C LYS A 45 34.55 1.29 5.50
N GLU A 46 33.81 0.24 5.16
CA GLU A 46 32.36 0.31 4.99
C GLU A 46 31.65 0.70 6.30
N GLU A 47 32.09 0.17 7.44
CA GLU A 47 31.53 0.52 8.74
C GLU A 47 31.88 1.96 9.16
N ASN A 48 33.11 2.42 8.89
CA ASN A 48 33.52 3.80 9.15
C ASN A 48 32.71 4.79 8.29
N GLU A 49 32.45 4.48 7.02
CA GLU A 49 31.56 5.29 6.16
C GLU A 49 30.12 5.36 6.70
N LYS A 50 29.59 4.25 7.22
CA LYS A 50 28.26 4.26 7.88
C LYS A 50 28.25 5.12 9.13
N GLN A 51 29.27 5.00 9.98
CA GLN A 51 29.38 5.80 11.20
C GLN A 51 29.53 7.30 10.88
N GLN A 52 30.31 7.67 9.85
CA GLN A 52 30.41 9.05 9.40
C GLN A 52 29.07 9.61 8.91
N LYS A 53 28.26 8.81 8.19
CA LYS A 53 26.90 9.21 7.79
C LYS A 53 26.00 9.47 9.00
N ILE A 54 26.06 8.61 10.03
CA ILE A 54 25.28 8.79 11.26
C ILE A 54 25.71 10.08 11.99
N ILE A 55 27.02 10.33 12.10
CA ILE A 55 27.54 11.56 12.73
C ILE A 55 27.11 12.80 11.94
N GLN A 56 27.17 12.77 10.61
CA GLN A 56 26.69 13.86 9.77
C GLN A 56 25.19 14.11 9.95
N GLN A 57 24.39 13.04 10.02
CA GLN A 57 22.95 13.12 10.25
C GLN A 57 22.65 13.68 11.65
N HIS A 58 23.38 13.23 12.67
CA HIS A 58 23.24 13.75 14.03
C HIS A 58 23.63 15.23 14.13
N ASN A 59 24.74 15.64 13.50
CA ASN A 59 25.17 17.04 13.44
C ASN A 59 24.18 17.93 12.69
N SER A 60 23.54 17.42 11.64
CA SER A 60 22.44 18.08 10.92
C SER A 60 21.23 18.29 11.85
N ILE A 61 20.80 17.25 12.57
CA ILE A 61 19.68 17.33 13.51
C ILE A 61 19.99 18.30 14.66
N THR A 62 21.20 18.25 15.23
CA THR A 62 21.63 19.13 16.31
C THR A 62 21.70 20.60 15.86
N ARG A 63 22.17 20.87 14.64
CA ARG A 63 22.15 22.22 14.05
C ARG A 63 20.71 22.70 13.79
N ASN A 64 19.81 21.81 13.36
CA ASN A 64 18.38 22.10 13.19
C ASN A 64 17.65 22.36 14.53
N LEU A 65 18.15 21.88 15.66
CA LEU A 65 17.58 22.17 16.97
C LEU A 65 18.00 23.55 17.51
N GLN A 66 19.15 24.10 17.07
CA GLN A 66 19.68 25.39 17.53
C GLN A 66 19.21 26.62 16.74
N LEU A 67 18.55 26.45 15.60
CA LEU A 67 18.10 27.55 14.73
C LEU A 67 16.64 27.95 14.98
N GLY A 68 16.30 29.23 14.76
CA GLY A 68 14.92 29.72 14.82
C GLY A 68 14.01 29.14 13.71
N PRO A 69 12.67 29.25 13.84
CA PRO A 69 11.71 28.61 12.94
C PRO A 69 11.89 28.95 11.46
N GLU A 70 12.22 30.20 11.12
CA GLU A 70 12.46 30.62 9.72
C GLU A 70 13.74 30.00 9.13
N ALA A 71 14.83 29.97 9.88
CA ALA A 71 16.09 29.38 9.44
C ALA A 71 16.01 27.85 9.26
N LYS A 72 15.12 27.16 9.99
CA LYS A 72 14.83 25.73 9.78
C LYS A 72 14.11 25.46 8.47
N ILE A 73 13.15 26.32 8.11
CA ILE A 73 12.40 26.19 6.85
C ILE A 73 13.34 26.44 5.67
N GLU A 74 14.17 27.48 5.73
CA GLU A 74 15.12 27.82 4.66
C GLU A 74 16.18 26.72 4.45
N ALA A 75 16.77 26.20 5.53
CA ALA A 75 17.75 25.10 5.44
C ALA A 75 17.13 23.82 4.89
N THR A 76 15.89 23.50 5.28
CA THR A 76 15.18 22.32 4.76
C THR A 76 14.85 22.48 3.28
N MET A 77 14.39 23.66 2.86
CA MET A 77 14.14 23.96 1.46
C MET A 77 15.42 23.91 0.63
N GLN A 78 16.52 24.48 1.10
CA GLN A 78 17.81 24.44 0.39
C GLN A 78 18.34 23.01 0.25
N HIS A 79 18.16 22.16 1.27
CA HIS A 79 18.55 20.76 1.20
C HIS A 79 17.71 20.00 0.18
N GLU A 80 16.39 20.23 0.15
CA GLU A 80 15.50 19.58 -0.81
C GLU A 80 15.74 20.05 -2.24
N ILE A 81 16.02 21.34 -2.45
CA ILE A 81 16.44 21.87 -3.76
C ILE A 81 17.73 21.18 -4.22
N THR A 82 18.72 21.03 -3.34
CA THR A 82 20.00 20.39 -3.68
C THR A 82 19.80 18.91 -4.01
N ARG A 83 18.98 18.20 -3.23
CA ARG A 83 18.64 16.78 -3.46
C ARG A 83 17.94 16.59 -4.79
N LEU A 84 16.89 17.36 -5.06
CA LEU A 84 16.12 17.31 -6.31
C LEU A 84 16.98 17.72 -7.51
N THR A 85 17.94 18.64 -7.33
CA THR A 85 18.87 19.03 -8.40
C THR A 85 19.82 17.89 -8.75
N SER A 86 20.36 17.19 -7.75
CA SER A 86 21.21 16.00 -7.96
C SER A 86 20.43 14.87 -8.63
N GLU A 87 19.23 14.58 -8.14
CA GLU A 87 18.37 13.52 -8.70
C GLU A 87 17.99 13.81 -10.17
N ASN A 88 17.70 15.08 -10.50
CA ASN A 88 17.47 15.48 -11.89
C ASN A 88 18.71 15.36 -12.77
N LEU A 89 19.91 15.59 -12.24
CA LEU A 89 21.16 15.38 -12.97
C LEU A 89 21.36 13.89 -13.28
N ASP A 90 21.20 13.02 -12.28
CA ASP A 90 21.34 11.57 -12.43
C ASP A 90 20.31 11.00 -13.42
N LEU A 91 19.07 11.48 -13.37
CA LEU A 91 18.01 11.11 -14.32
C LEU A 91 18.34 11.57 -15.74
N ARG A 92 18.91 12.77 -15.91
CA ARG A 92 19.39 13.24 -17.24
C ARG A 92 20.50 12.36 -17.77
N GLU A 93 21.51 12.03 -16.97
CA GLU A 93 22.58 11.14 -17.38
C GLU A 93 22.08 9.73 -17.74
N SER A 94 21.12 9.21 -16.97
CA SER A 94 20.50 7.92 -17.29
C SER A 94 19.69 8.00 -18.59
N ASN A 95 19.01 9.11 -18.85
CA ASN A 95 18.27 9.32 -20.08
C ASN A 95 19.22 9.39 -21.28
N ASP A 96 20.35 10.08 -21.16
CA ASP A 96 21.37 10.17 -22.21
C ASP A 96 21.99 8.79 -22.51
N LYS A 97 22.29 7.99 -21.47
CA LYS A 97 22.74 6.60 -21.63
C LYS A 97 21.70 5.75 -22.36
N ASN A 98 20.42 5.90 -22.02
CA ASN A 98 19.33 5.18 -22.69
C ASN A 98 19.15 5.63 -24.15
N GLN A 99 19.30 6.93 -24.45
CA GLN A 99 19.27 7.43 -25.82
C GLN A 99 20.43 6.88 -26.66
N ASP A 100 21.63 6.76 -26.09
CA ASP A 100 22.77 6.16 -26.77
C ASP A 100 22.59 4.65 -26.98
N GLN A 101 21.97 3.94 -26.03
CA GLN A 101 21.56 2.54 -26.23
C GLN A 101 20.54 2.41 -27.36
N ILE A 102 19.54 3.28 -27.43
CA ILE A 102 18.56 3.31 -28.52
C ILE A 102 19.27 3.55 -29.86
N ARG A 103 20.23 4.49 -29.93
CA ARG A 103 21.03 4.73 -31.15
C ARG A 103 21.84 3.52 -31.56
N LYS A 104 22.46 2.81 -30.61
CA LYS A 104 23.22 1.57 -30.87
C LYS A 104 22.30 0.46 -31.38
N LEU A 105 21.17 0.25 -30.73
CA LEU A 105 20.16 -0.74 -31.15
C LEU A 105 19.60 -0.43 -32.54
N LYS A 106 19.30 0.84 -32.84
CA LYS A 106 18.90 1.28 -34.19
C LYS A 106 19.99 1.02 -35.25
N LYS A 107 21.27 1.28 -34.93
CA LYS A 107 22.39 0.95 -35.83
C LYS A 107 22.55 -0.55 -36.05
N MET A 108 22.40 -1.35 -34.99
CA MET A 108 22.41 -2.82 -35.10
C MET A 108 21.24 -3.31 -35.95
N LEU A 109 20.01 -2.85 -35.69
CA LEU A 109 18.84 -3.18 -36.50
C LEU A 109 19.03 -2.79 -37.98
N LYS A 110 19.61 -1.63 -38.27
CA LYS A 110 19.93 -1.22 -39.65
C LYS A 110 20.96 -2.13 -40.32
N THR A 111 21.93 -2.63 -39.54
CA THR A 111 22.95 -3.57 -40.04
C THR A 111 22.35 -4.96 -40.25
N TYR A 112 21.49 -5.43 -39.34
CA TYR A 112 20.75 -6.69 -39.48
C TYR A 112 19.76 -6.62 -40.65
N ALA A 113 19.03 -5.52 -40.82
CA ALA A 113 18.15 -5.28 -41.97
C ALA A 113 18.93 -5.25 -43.29
N LYS A 114 20.14 -4.67 -43.30
CA LYS A 114 21.02 -4.69 -44.47
C LYS A 114 21.53 -6.10 -44.78
N ARG A 115 21.91 -6.88 -43.76
CA ARG A 115 22.28 -8.30 -43.91
C ARG A 115 21.12 -9.19 -44.36
N LEU A 116 19.90 -8.87 -43.95
CA LEU A 116 18.65 -9.49 -44.43
C LEU A 116 18.30 -9.06 -45.86
N LYS A 117 18.82 -7.92 -46.33
CA LYS A 117 18.63 -7.43 -47.70
C LYS A 117 19.61 -8.07 -48.69
N ASP A 118 20.79 -8.49 -48.21
CA ASP A 118 21.84 -9.15 -48.99
C ASP A 118 21.67 -10.69 -49.08
N GLY A 119 20.69 -11.26 -48.36
CA GLY A 119 20.32 -12.68 -48.44
C GLY A 119 18.80 -12.83 -48.56
N GLU A 120 18.36 -13.20 -49.76
CA GLU A 120 17.00 -13.60 -50.18
C GLU A 120 15.90 -13.64 -49.09
N ALA A 121 15.03 -12.64 -49.12
CA ALA A 121 13.56 -12.77 -49.18
C ALA A 121 12.93 -11.40 -48.94
N ALA A 122 12.52 -10.78 -50.04
CA ALA A 122 11.67 -9.61 -50.04
C ALA A 122 10.27 -10.00 -49.54
N GLU A 123 9.96 -9.79 -48.26
CA GLU A 123 8.57 -9.65 -47.80
C GLU A 123 8.35 -9.07 -46.38
N ILE A 124 9.38 -8.62 -45.65
CA ILE A 124 9.19 -8.08 -44.28
C ILE A 124 9.83 -6.69 -44.12
N ALA A 125 9.84 -5.88 -45.19
CA ALA A 125 10.42 -4.54 -45.20
C ALA A 125 9.44 -3.44 -45.67
N ALA A 126 8.14 -3.71 -45.63
CA ALA A 126 7.10 -2.77 -46.06
C ALA A 126 6.35 -2.05 -44.91
N GLU A 127 6.72 -2.24 -43.64
CA GLU A 127 6.00 -1.64 -42.50
C GLU A 127 6.82 -0.74 -41.56
N MET A 128 8.07 -0.40 -41.87
CA MET A 128 8.91 0.38 -40.94
C MET A 128 9.56 1.65 -41.49
N ASP A 129 9.16 2.16 -42.67
CA ASP A 129 9.78 3.38 -43.20
C ASP A 129 8.79 4.23 -44.04
N LYS A 130 7.88 4.96 -43.37
CA LYS A 130 7.33 6.23 -43.87
C LYS A 130 6.86 7.11 -42.69
N ASP A 131 7.78 7.88 -42.12
CA ASP A 131 7.49 9.30 -41.92
C ASP A 131 8.73 10.12 -42.28
N ASP A 132 8.48 11.28 -42.89
CA ASP A 132 9.40 12.27 -43.44
C ASP A 132 10.12 11.96 -44.76
N THR A 133 9.41 12.19 -45.88
CA THR A 133 9.73 13.28 -46.83
C THR A 133 8.76 13.29 -48.02
N LYS A 134 8.16 14.45 -48.29
CA LYS A 134 7.38 14.70 -49.52
C LYS A 134 8.34 15.08 -50.65
N SER A 135 8.23 14.43 -51.81
CA SER A 135 8.02 15.11 -53.10
C SER A 135 7.63 14.12 -54.21
N SER A 136 6.59 14.53 -54.96
CA SER A 136 6.28 14.21 -56.36
C SER A 136 5.81 12.80 -56.77
N GLU A 137 4.52 12.76 -57.16
CA GLU A 137 3.86 11.94 -58.21
C GLU A 137 3.91 10.40 -58.11
N ASP A 138 2.81 9.78 -57.66
CA ASP A 138 1.82 9.16 -58.58
C ASP A 138 0.60 8.57 -57.84
N ASN A 139 -0.52 8.51 -58.55
CA ASN A 139 -1.91 8.36 -58.08
C ASN A 139 -2.25 7.07 -57.29
N VAL A 140 -2.15 7.08 -55.95
CA VAL A 140 -2.95 6.17 -55.10
C VAL A 140 -3.46 6.91 -53.85
N ALA A 141 -4.77 6.88 -53.63
CA ALA A 141 -5.40 7.47 -52.45
C ALA A 141 -4.95 6.74 -51.17
N HIS A 142 -4.03 7.36 -50.41
CA HIS A 142 -3.63 6.86 -49.09
C HIS A 142 -4.68 7.20 -48.03
N VAL A 143 -5.32 6.18 -47.46
CA VAL A 143 -6.16 6.30 -46.26
C VAL A 143 -5.26 6.58 -45.05
N LYS A 144 -5.20 7.84 -44.62
CA LYS A 144 -4.50 8.23 -43.39
C LYS A 144 -5.32 7.79 -42.17
N HIS A 145 -4.79 6.89 -41.35
CA HIS A 145 -5.34 6.66 -40.00
C HIS A 145 -5.17 7.96 -39.19
N ARG A 146 -6.27 8.70 -38.97
CA ARG A 146 -6.31 9.82 -38.03
C ARG A 146 -5.94 9.30 -36.63
N GLU A 147 -5.13 10.06 -35.89
CA GLU A 147 -4.97 9.86 -34.45
C GLU A 147 -6.37 9.76 -33.82
N ARG A 148 -6.66 8.63 -33.19
CA ARG A 148 -7.97 8.39 -32.57
C ARG A 148 -8.05 9.20 -31.28
N ASN A 149 -8.65 10.38 -31.35
CA ASN A 149 -9.06 11.12 -30.17
C ASN A 149 -10.24 10.41 -29.49
N TYR A 150 -9.94 9.54 -28.53
CA TYR A 150 -10.95 8.86 -27.74
C TYR A 150 -11.73 9.86 -26.88
N MET A 151 -13.06 9.85 -27.00
CA MET A 151 -13.97 10.77 -26.28
C MET A 151 -14.28 10.32 -24.84
N GLY A 152 -13.68 9.21 -24.38
CA GLY A 152 -13.91 8.65 -23.04
C GLY A 152 -15.33 8.10 -22.84
N MET A 153 -15.88 7.47 -23.88
CA MET A 153 -17.21 6.84 -23.86
C MET A 153 -17.07 5.36 -24.22
N LEU A 154 -17.88 4.51 -23.60
CA LEU A 154 -17.91 3.08 -23.88
C LEU A 154 -19.29 2.68 -24.41
N GLU A 155 -19.31 2.22 -25.65
CA GLU A 155 -20.52 1.66 -26.27
C GLU A 155 -20.70 0.19 -25.83
N TYR A 156 -21.94 -0.18 -25.55
CA TYR A 156 -22.34 -1.57 -25.35
C TYR A 156 -23.70 -1.82 -26.01
N ARG A 157 -23.95 -3.06 -26.43
CA ARG A 157 -25.24 -3.48 -27.00
C ARG A 157 -26.23 -3.76 -25.87
N LYS A 158 -27.51 -3.41 -26.06
CA LYS A 158 -28.58 -3.59 -25.05
C LYS A 158 -28.70 -5.05 -24.58
N GLU A 159 -28.49 -6.00 -25.49
CA GLU A 159 -28.48 -7.44 -25.24
C GLU A 159 -27.36 -7.88 -24.27
N ASP A 160 -26.22 -7.20 -24.31
CA ASP A 160 -25.02 -7.53 -23.52
C ASP A 160 -25.05 -6.89 -22.12
N GLU A 161 -26.08 -6.10 -21.78
CA GLU A 161 -26.15 -5.36 -20.51
C GLU A 161 -26.07 -6.28 -19.28
N GLN A 162 -26.79 -7.40 -19.31
CA GLN A 162 -26.74 -8.36 -18.21
C GLN A 162 -25.36 -9.01 -18.06
N ALA A 163 -24.65 -9.25 -19.17
CA ALA A 163 -23.29 -9.76 -19.15
C ALA A 163 -22.31 -8.71 -18.62
N LEU A 164 -22.48 -7.44 -18.99
CA LEU A 164 -21.71 -6.31 -18.46
C LEU A 164 -21.85 -6.24 -16.93
N ILE A 165 -23.07 -6.20 -16.42
CA ILE A 165 -23.33 -6.13 -14.97
C ILE A 165 -22.80 -7.38 -14.26
N LYS A 166 -22.99 -8.57 -14.83
CA LYS A 166 -22.48 -9.81 -14.24
C LYS A 166 -20.95 -9.79 -14.12
N ASN A 167 -20.24 -9.50 -15.21
CA ASN A 167 -18.78 -9.57 -15.24
C ASN A 167 -18.13 -8.43 -14.45
N LEU A 168 -18.68 -7.21 -14.56
CA LEU A 168 -18.12 -6.03 -13.93
C LEU A 168 -18.48 -5.95 -12.43
N ILE A 169 -19.64 -6.48 -12.03
CA ILE A 169 -20.17 -6.35 -10.67
C ILE A 169 -20.20 -7.67 -9.90
N MET A 170 -20.87 -8.68 -10.43
CA MET A 170 -21.16 -9.91 -9.67
C MET A 170 -19.93 -10.82 -9.55
N ASP A 171 -19.17 -10.96 -10.65
CA ASP A 171 -18.07 -11.92 -10.77
C ASP A 171 -16.70 -11.27 -10.54
N LEU A 172 -16.65 -9.95 -10.34
CA LEU A 172 -15.42 -9.24 -10.02
C LEU A 172 -14.89 -9.65 -8.64
N LYS A 173 -13.71 -10.25 -8.61
CA LYS A 173 -13.04 -10.67 -7.38
C LYS A 173 -12.26 -9.50 -6.76
N PRO A 174 -12.33 -9.28 -5.44
CA PRO A 174 -11.57 -8.21 -4.77
C PRO A 174 -10.07 -8.24 -5.06
N ARG A 175 -9.45 -9.42 -4.99
CA ARG A 175 -8.03 -9.61 -5.33
C ARG A 175 -7.65 -9.17 -6.75
N VAL A 176 -8.55 -9.31 -7.72
CA VAL A 176 -8.32 -8.82 -9.09
C VAL A 176 -8.47 -7.30 -9.12
N ALA A 177 -9.47 -6.76 -8.41
CA ALA A 177 -9.72 -5.33 -8.36
C ALA A 177 -8.58 -4.53 -7.72
N VAL A 178 -7.85 -5.08 -6.75
CA VAL A 178 -6.65 -4.44 -6.16
C VAL A 178 -5.52 -4.27 -7.18
N GLY A 179 -5.43 -5.15 -8.18
CA GLY A 179 -4.46 -5.02 -9.28
C GLY A 179 -4.87 -4.04 -10.38
N LEU A 180 -6.10 -3.50 -10.31
CA LEU A 180 -6.63 -2.54 -11.27
C LEU A 180 -6.54 -1.11 -10.70
N LEU A 181 -6.77 -0.12 -11.56
CA LEU A 181 -6.95 1.26 -11.10
C LEU A 181 -8.08 1.31 -10.06
N PRO A 182 -7.87 1.93 -8.88
CA PRO A 182 -8.92 2.05 -7.88
C PRO A 182 -10.15 2.77 -8.43
N GLY A 183 -11.33 2.17 -8.25
CA GLY A 183 -12.59 2.70 -8.80
C GLY A 183 -12.79 2.44 -10.29
N LEU A 184 -11.96 1.62 -10.96
CA LEU A 184 -12.12 1.30 -12.39
C LEU A 184 -13.54 0.84 -12.75
N PRO A 185 -14.20 -0.08 -12.01
CA PRO A 185 -15.59 -0.45 -12.30
C PRO A 185 -16.54 0.75 -12.35
N ALA A 186 -16.40 1.70 -11.40
CA ALA A 186 -17.19 2.92 -11.39
C ALA A 186 -16.94 3.79 -12.63
N TYR A 187 -15.67 3.97 -13.02
CA TYR A 187 -15.32 4.72 -14.24
C TYR A 187 -15.87 4.05 -15.51
N VAL A 188 -15.77 2.72 -15.62
CA VAL A 188 -16.33 1.97 -16.75
C VAL A 188 -17.84 2.16 -16.84
N LEU A 189 -18.56 2.02 -15.71
CA LEU A 189 -20.00 2.27 -15.64
C LEU A 189 -20.34 3.70 -16.06
N PHE A 190 -19.60 4.69 -15.56
CA PHE A 190 -19.84 6.07 -15.92
C PHE A 190 -19.55 6.36 -17.41
N MET A 191 -18.51 5.76 -18.00
CA MET A 191 -18.24 5.88 -19.44
C MET A 191 -19.36 5.27 -20.30
N CYS A 192 -20.02 4.21 -19.82
CA CYS A 192 -21.23 3.68 -20.45
C CYS A 192 -22.41 4.65 -20.32
N VAL A 193 -22.62 5.25 -19.13
CA VAL A 193 -23.65 6.28 -18.91
C VAL A 193 -23.44 7.50 -19.81
N ARG A 194 -22.19 7.95 -19.99
CA ARG A 194 -21.86 9.03 -20.92
C ARG A 194 -22.23 8.69 -22.36
N HIS A 195 -22.00 7.45 -22.79
CA HIS A 195 -22.40 7.01 -24.12
C HIS A 195 -23.93 7.02 -24.28
N THR A 196 -24.69 6.56 -23.27
CA THR A 196 -26.16 6.59 -23.32
C THR A 196 -26.71 8.02 -23.34
N ASP A 197 -26.07 8.94 -22.61
CA ASP A 197 -26.37 10.37 -22.67
C ASP A 197 -26.07 10.94 -24.05
N TYR A 198 -24.90 10.64 -24.64
CA TYR A 198 -24.52 11.11 -25.97
C TYR A 198 -25.47 10.68 -27.09
N VAL A 199 -25.96 9.43 -27.05
CA VAL A 199 -26.96 8.90 -28.01
C VAL A 199 -28.38 9.37 -27.69
N ASN A 200 -28.59 9.97 -26.51
CA ASN A 200 -29.88 10.45 -26.01
C ASN A 200 -30.93 9.34 -25.89
N ASP A 201 -30.54 8.21 -25.31
CA ASP A 201 -31.40 7.02 -25.08
C ASP A 201 -31.79 6.92 -23.60
N ASP A 202 -32.99 7.41 -23.26
CA ASP A 202 -33.51 7.47 -21.87
C ASP A 202 -33.78 6.07 -21.29
N GLU A 203 -34.23 5.14 -22.13
CA GLU A 203 -34.53 3.79 -21.71
C GLU A 203 -33.25 3.04 -21.33
N LYS A 204 -32.19 3.23 -22.12
CA LYS A 204 -30.90 2.58 -21.90
C LYS A 204 -30.16 3.15 -20.69
N VAL A 205 -30.20 4.46 -20.44
CA VAL A 205 -29.61 5.03 -19.20
C VAL A 205 -30.35 4.54 -17.95
N ARG A 206 -31.69 4.52 -17.99
CA ARG A 206 -32.53 4.00 -16.88
C ARG A 206 -32.25 2.52 -16.63
N GLY A 207 -32.18 1.71 -17.69
CA GLY A 207 -31.86 0.28 -17.61
C GLY A 207 -30.49 0.04 -16.97
N LEU A 208 -29.47 0.71 -17.48
CA LEU A 208 -28.09 0.58 -17.00
C LEU A 208 -27.96 0.95 -15.51
N LEU A 209 -28.48 2.11 -15.10
CA LEU A 209 -28.37 2.57 -13.72
C LEU A 209 -29.16 1.65 -12.77
N THR A 210 -30.37 1.26 -13.15
CA THR A 210 -31.20 0.34 -12.34
C THR A 210 -30.54 -1.03 -12.19
N ASN A 211 -30.01 -1.60 -13.27
CA ASN A 211 -29.32 -2.89 -13.25
C ASN A 211 -27.99 -2.83 -12.49
N THR A 212 -27.29 -1.70 -12.56
CA THR A 212 -26.09 -1.43 -11.73
C THR A 212 -26.45 -1.43 -10.25
N ILE A 213 -27.47 -0.66 -9.84
CA ILE A 213 -27.93 -0.59 -8.45
C ILE A 213 -28.33 -1.98 -7.93
N ASN A 214 -29.10 -2.72 -8.72
CA ASN A 214 -29.55 -4.08 -8.37
C ASN A 214 -28.39 -5.08 -8.31
N GLY A 215 -27.43 -4.98 -9.23
CA GLY A 215 -26.21 -5.78 -9.23
C GLY A 215 -25.38 -5.57 -7.96
N ILE A 216 -25.13 -4.30 -7.60
CA ILE A 216 -24.39 -3.95 -6.37
C ILE A 216 -25.12 -4.46 -5.14
N LYS A 217 -26.43 -4.18 -5.02
CA LYS A 217 -27.26 -4.67 -3.89
C LYS A 217 -27.19 -6.19 -3.76
N LYS A 218 -27.32 -6.92 -4.88
CA LYS A 218 -27.27 -8.40 -4.91
C LYS A 218 -25.89 -8.92 -4.51
N CYS A 219 -24.82 -8.29 -5.00
CA CYS A 219 -23.45 -8.67 -4.67
C CYS A 219 -23.14 -8.48 -3.18
N VAL A 220 -23.45 -7.29 -2.63
CA VAL A 220 -23.23 -6.98 -1.21
C VAL A 220 -24.08 -7.88 -0.31
N LYS A 221 -25.36 -8.11 -0.64
CA LYS A 221 -26.23 -8.98 0.16
C LYS A 221 -25.75 -10.43 0.19
N LYS A 222 -25.29 -10.95 -0.96
CA LYS A 222 -24.76 -12.32 -1.09
C LYS A 222 -23.45 -12.52 -0.33
N HIS A 223 -22.64 -11.47 -0.20
CA HIS A 223 -21.29 -11.54 0.36
C HIS A 223 -21.08 -10.60 1.55
N HIS A 224 -22.12 -10.38 2.36
CA HIS A 224 -22.10 -9.41 3.46
C HIS A 224 -21.04 -9.73 4.54
N SER A 225 -20.68 -11.00 4.70
CA SER A 225 -19.62 -11.44 5.61
C SER A 225 -18.20 -11.19 5.09
N ASP A 226 -18.03 -10.95 3.79
CA ASP A 226 -16.75 -10.65 3.15
C ASP A 226 -16.51 -9.14 3.14
N VAL A 227 -15.87 -8.65 4.20
CA VAL A 227 -15.58 -7.21 4.41
C VAL A 227 -14.80 -6.60 3.25
N GLU A 228 -13.88 -7.35 2.63
CA GLU A 228 -13.08 -6.85 1.49
C GLU A 228 -13.99 -6.59 0.28
N ARG A 229 -14.88 -7.53 -0.03
CA ARG A 229 -15.85 -7.35 -1.12
C ARG A 229 -16.88 -6.26 -0.85
N VAL A 230 -17.35 -6.12 0.39
CA VAL A 230 -18.24 -5.01 0.77
C VAL A 230 -17.51 -3.66 0.63
N THR A 231 -16.24 -3.58 1.05
CA THR A 231 -15.39 -2.38 0.92
C THR A 231 -15.18 -1.99 -0.54
N LEU A 232 -14.91 -2.98 -1.42
CA LEU A 232 -14.79 -2.76 -2.85
C LEU A 232 -16.03 -2.06 -3.41
N TRP A 233 -17.22 -2.55 -3.06
CA TRP A 233 -18.48 -2.00 -3.58
C TRP A 233 -18.87 -0.67 -2.93
N LEU A 234 -18.54 -0.45 -1.65
CA LEU A 234 -18.69 0.87 -1.03
C LEU A 234 -17.87 1.90 -1.80
N THR A 235 -16.59 1.61 -2.04
CA THR A 235 -15.68 2.54 -2.71
C THR A 235 -16.10 2.82 -4.15
N ASN A 236 -16.47 1.79 -4.91
CA ASN A 236 -16.95 1.98 -6.28
C ASN A 236 -18.30 2.71 -6.33
N THR A 237 -19.19 2.51 -5.36
CA THR A 237 -20.46 3.24 -5.29
C THR A 237 -20.22 4.73 -5.00
N CYS A 238 -19.37 5.05 -4.02
CA CYS A 238 -18.97 6.43 -3.75
C CYS A 238 -18.26 7.06 -4.96
N ARG A 239 -17.37 6.32 -5.62
CA ARG A 239 -16.67 6.83 -6.82
C ARG A 239 -17.65 7.10 -7.97
N LEU A 240 -18.62 6.20 -8.20
CA LEU A 240 -19.64 6.39 -9.23
C LEU A 240 -20.50 7.62 -8.92
N LEU A 241 -20.91 7.79 -7.65
CA LEU A 241 -21.62 8.98 -7.19
C LEU A 241 -20.80 10.26 -7.42
N HIS A 242 -19.50 10.24 -7.09
CA HIS A 242 -18.61 11.38 -7.32
C HIS A 242 -18.47 11.69 -8.82
N THR A 243 -18.34 10.67 -9.68
CA THR A 243 -18.29 10.90 -11.13
C THR A 243 -19.60 11.45 -11.68
N LEU A 244 -20.75 10.98 -11.18
CA LEU A 244 -22.06 11.53 -11.57
C LEU A 244 -22.24 12.99 -11.14
N LYS A 245 -21.57 13.44 -10.06
CA LYS A 245 -21.53 14.86 -9.64
C LYS A 245 -20.52 15.66 -10.47
N GLN A 246 -19.28 15.20 -10.53
CA GLN A 246 -18.15 15.88 -11.19
C GLN A 246 -18.45 16.20 -12.67
N TYR A 247 -19.14 15.29 -13.34
CA TYR A 247 -19.49 15.41 -14.76
C TYR A 247 -20.99 15.67 -14.97
N SER A 248 -21.73 16.18 -13.97
CA SER A 248 -23.15 16.52 -14.16
C SER A 248 -23.39 17.74 -15.05
N GLY A 249 -22.36 18.56 -15.28
CA GLY A 249 -22.49 19.86 -15.94
C GLY A 249 -22.72 21.02 -14.97
N GLU A 250 -22.94 20.75 -13.68
CA GLU A 250 -23.16 21.77 -12.66
C GLU A 250 -21.85 22.44 -12.23
N LYS A 251 -21.80 23.77 -12.29
CA LYS A 251 -20.61 24.57 -11.93
C LYS A 251 -20.10 24.29 -10.51
N ALA A 252 -20.99 23.96 -9.58
CA ALA A 252 -20.65 23.65 -8.20
C ALA A 252 -19.69 22.45 -8.07
N PHE A 253 -19.72 21.51 -9.02
CA PHE A 253 -18.88 20.30 -9.01
C PHE A 253 -17.72 20.37 -10.03
N GLN A 254 -17.53 21.50 -10.70
CA GLN A 254 -16.52 21.70 -11.73
C GLN A 254 -15.32 22.54 -11.27
N ALA A 255 -15.33 23.02 -10.02
CA ALA A 255 -14.29 23.91 -9.49
C ALA A 255 -12.86 23.35 -9.66
N ASP A 256 -12.69 22.05 -9.44
CA ASP A 256 -11.39 21.36 -9.53
C ASP A 256 -11.18 20.62 -10.87
N ASN A 257 -12.09 20.78 -11.84
CA ASN A 257 -11.99 20.10 -13.12
C ASN A 257 -11.01 20.81 -14.07
N SER A 258 -10.18 20.04 -14.75
CA SER A 258 -9.43 20.50 -15.91
C SER A 258 -10.36 20.85 -17.08
N PRO A 259 -9.90 21.68 -18.05
CA PRO A 259 -10.68 22.00 -19.25
C PRO A 259 -11.19 20.76 -19.99
N ARG A 260 -10.33 19.74 -20.12
CA ARG A 260 -10.67 18.46 -20.78
C ARG A 260 -11.71 17.64 -20.00
N GLN A 261 -11.72 17.71 -18.66
CA GLN A 261 -12.76 17.05 -17.85
C GLN A 261 -14.11 17.74 -18.02
N ASN A 262 -14.14 19.07 -18.18
CA ASN A 262 -15.38 19.80 -18.41
C ASN A 262 -16.02 19.46 -19.77
N GLU A 263 -15.22 19.15 -20.79
CA GLU A 263 -15.72 18.63 -22.08
C GLU A 263 -16.47 17.30 -21.94
N HIS A 264 -16.21 16.56 -20.85
CA HIS A 264 -16.80 15.25 -20.59
C HIS A 264 -18.11 15.29 -19.80
N GLY A 265 -18.62 16.47 -19.45
CA GLY A 265 -19.92 16.61 -18.78
C GLY A 265 -21.07 15.98 -19.57
N LEU A 266 -22.05 15.45 -18.85
CA LEU A 266 -23.34 15.03 -19.40
C LEU A 266 -24.06 16.25 -20.00
N ARG A 267 -24.82 16.05 -21.08
CA ARG A 267 -25.44 17.13 -21.85
C ARG A 267 -26.95 17.04 -21.91
N ASN A 268 -27.50 15.82 -21.93
CA ASN A 268 -28.92 15.59 -22.23
C ASN A 268 -29.73 15.23 -20.99
N PHE A 269 -29.16 14.46 -20.06
CA PHE A 269 -29.89 13.96 -18.90
C PHE A 269 -29.44 14.58 -17.57
N ASP A 270 -30.43 15.00 -16.77
CA ASP A 270 -30.22 15.26 -15.35
C ASP A 270 -30.42 13.97 -14.54
N LEU A 271 -29.34 13.51 -13.91
CA LEU A 271 -29.32 12.28 -13.12
C LEU A 271 -29.40 12.54 -11.60
N SER A 272 -29.88 13.71 -11.18
CA SER A 272 -29.98 14.10 -9.76
C SER A 272 -30.70 13.07 -8.88
N GLU A 273 -31.81 12.51 -9.34
CA GLU A 273 -32.55 11.47 -8.60
C GLU A 273 -31.72 10.20 -8.42
N TYR A 274 -31.02 9.77 -9.47
CA TYR A 274 -30.12 8.62 -9.37
C TYR A 274 -28.94 8.89 -8.43
N ARG A 275 -28.43 10.13 -8.37
CA ARG A 275 -27.39 10.49 -7.38
C ARG A 275 -27.87 10.30 -5.96
N GLN A 276 -29.12 10.66 -5.65
CA GLN A 276 -29.70 10.38 -4.34
C GLN A 276 -29.79 8.88 -4.08
N VAL A 277 -30.27 8.09 -5.05
CA VAL A 277 -30.37 6.63 -4.89
C VAL A 277 -29.00 5.96 -4.69
N PHE A 278 -27.95 6.43 -5.38
CA PHE A 278 -26.58 5.95 -5.15
C PHE A 278 -26.03 6.40 -3.78
N SER A 279 -26.40 7.58 -3.30
CA SER A 279 -26.06 8.04 -1.95
C SER A 279 -26.69 7.13 -0.89
N ASP A 280 -27.98 6.84 -1.00
CA ASP A 280 -28.68 5.95 -0.09
C ASP A 280 -28.12 4.52 -0.16
N LEU A 281 -27.76 4.06 -1.35
CA LEU A 281 -27.07 2.79 -1.55
C LEU A 281 -25.71 2.78 -0.83
N ALA A 282 -24.90 3.82 -0.96
CA ALA A 282 -23.60 3.91 -0.28
C ALA A 282 -23.76 3.88 1.24
N VAL A 283 -24.76 4.59 1.79
CA VAL A 283 -25.09 4.55 3.23
C VAL A 283 -25.47 3.13 3.67
N TRP A 284 -26.31 2.43 2.90
CA TRP A 284 -26.71 1.05 3.20
C TRP A 284 -25.50 0.08 3.18
N ILE A 285 -24.61 0.22 2.19
CA ILE A 285 -23.37 -0.60 2.13
C ILE A 285 -22.47 -0.28 3.32
N TYR A 286 -22.29 1.00 3.65
CA TYR A 286 -21.51 1.44 4.80
C TYR A 286 -22.03 0.83 6.11
N GLN A 287 -23.34 0.89 6.35
CA GLN A 287 -23.96 0.30 7.54
C GLN A 287 -23.75 -1.23 7.58
N THR A 288 -23.87 -1.90 6.43
CA THR A 288 -23.61 -3.35 6.31
C THR A 288 -22.16 -3.68 6.67
N MET A 289 -21.21 -2.90 6.17
CA MET A 289 -19.79 -3.06 6.45
C MET A 289 -19.47 -2.85 7.92
N ILE A 290 -19.96 -1.76 8.52
CA ILE A 290 -19.77 -1.44 9.94
C ILE A 290 -20.33 -2.56 10.82
N LYS A 291 -21.54 -3.02 10.53
CA LYS A 291 -22.17 -4.11 11.29
C LYS A 291 -21.28 -5.37 11.28
N GLN A 292 -20.78 -5.78 10.11
CA GLN A 292 -19.93 -6.96 10.01
C GLN A 292 -18.59 -6.78 10.74
N MET A 293 -17.98 -5.58 10.67
CA MET A 293 -16.76 -5.28 11.41
C MET A 293 -16.99 -5.29 12.93
N GLN A 294 -18.13 -4.75 13.40
CA GLN A 294 -18.52 -4.73 14.81
C GLN A 294 -18.76 -6.15 15.35
N GLU A 295 -19.50 -6.98 14.62
CA GLU A 295 -19.75 -8.38 15.00
C GLU A 295 -18.43 -9.17 15.12
N SER A 296 -17.47 -8.93 14.23
CA SER A 296 -16.14 -9.54 14.30
C SER A 296 -15.33 -9.08 15.51
N VAL A 297 -15.43 -7.80 15.88
CA VAL A 297 -14.69 -7.23 17.02
C VAL A 297 -15.35 -7.57 18.36
N GLN A 298 -16.68 -7.76 18.39
CA GLN A 298 -17.46 -7.92 19.62
C GLN A 298 -16.92 -8.98 20.57
N GLN A 299 -16.58 -10.17 20.04
CA GLN A 299 -16.07 -11.28 20.85
C GLN A 299 -14.65 -11.03 21.40
N MET A 300 -13.92 -10.07 20.82
CA MET A 300 -12.55 -9.72 21.22
C MET A 300 -12.52 -8.63 22.30
N ILE A 301 -13.59 -7.85 22.45
CA ILE A 301 -13.62 -6.69 23.36
C ILE A 301 -13.29 -7.10 24.80
N VAL A 302 -13.98 -8.12 25.34
CA VAL A 302 -13.78 -8.53 26.74
C VAL A 302 -12.38 -9.14 26.95
N PRO A 303 -11.93 -10.13 26.15
CA PRO A 303 -10.59 -10.68 26.27
C PRO A 303 -9.47 -9.64 26.11
N ALA A 304 -9.61 -8.70 25.17
CA ALA A 304 -8.57 -7.73 24.83
C ALA A 304 -8.53 -6.53 25.80
N VAL A 305 -9.69 -5.96 26.14
CA VAL A 305 -9.76 -4.71 26.90
C VAL A 305 -9.80 -4.98 28.41
N LEU A 306 -10.60 -5.96 28.85
CA LEU A 306 -10.87 -6.18 30.28
C LEU A 306 -10.03 -7.29 30.91
N GLU A 307 -9.78 -8.38 30.19
CA GLU A 307 -9.16 -9.59 30.76
C GLU A 307 -7.65 -9.70 30.47
N HIS A 308 -7.14 -9.03 29.43
CA HIS A 308 -5.73 -9.06 29.02
C HIS A 308 -4.79 -8.49 30.09
N GLU A 309 -4.04 -9.36 30.77
CA GLU A 309 -3.11 -9.02 31.86
C GLU A 309 -1.68 -8.83 31.33
N ALA A 310 -1.38 -7.64 30.81
CA ALA A 310 -0.04 -7.31 30.31
C ALA A 310 0.97 -6.92 31.40
N ILE A 311 0.49 -6.56 32.60
CA ILE A 311 1.36 -6.04 33.68
C ILE A 311 1.61 -7.15 34.71
N ALA A 312 2.79 -7.77 34.62
CA ALA A 312 3.19 -8.83 35.55
C ALA A 312 3.20 -8.33 37.01
N GLY A 313 2.59 -9.09 37.92
CA GLY A 313 2.61 -8.83 39.36
C GLY A 313 1.52 -7.90 39.91
N LEU A 314 0.66 -7.31 39.07
CA LEU A 314 -0.43 -6.42 39.54
C LEU A 314 -1.59 -7.18 40.21
N THR A 315 -1.87 -8.41 39.78
CA THR A 315 -2.92 -9.29 40.33
C THR A 315 -2.43 -10.18 41.49
N ALA A 316 -1.28 -9.87 42.09
CA ALA A 316 -0.66 -10.61 43.20
C ALA A 316 -1.41 -10.49 44.55
N SER A 317 -2.71 -10.24 44.54
CA SER A 317 -3.58 -10.29 45.72
C SER A 317 -4.22 -11.67 45.92
N LYS A 318 -3.52 -12.76 45.61
CA LYS A 318 -3.89 -14.06 46.21
C LYS A 318 -3.41 -14.04 47.66
N PRO A 319 -4.28 -14.31 48.66
CA PRO A 319 -3.87 -14.30 50.05
C PRO A 319 -2.71 -15.27 50.26
N SER A 320 -1.65 -14.75 50.89
CA SER A 320 -0.46 -15.49 51.26
C SER A 320 -0.85 -16.70 52.12
N GLY A 321 -0.83 -17.91 51.55
CA GLY A 321 -1.21 -19.09 52.32
C GLY A 321 -1.14 -20.46 51.64
N MET A 322 -0.77 -20.59 50.36
CA MET A 322 -0.65 -21.93 49.76
C MET A 322 0.49 -21.98 48.73
N ARG A 323 1.72 -22.19 49.20
CA ARG A 323 2.82 -22.68 48.36
C ARG A 323 2.53 -24.15 48.03
N GLY A 324 1.73 -24.38 47.00
CA GLY A 324 1.51 -25.69 46.39
C GLY A 324 2.14 -25.74 45.01
N ARG A 325 3.25 -26.49 44.91
CA ARG A 325 3.78 -27.22 43.74
C ARG A 325 3.72 -26.55 42.36
N SER A 326 4.91 -26.37 41.79
CA SER A 326 5.16 -26.14 40.37
C SER A 326 4.23 -26.97 39.47
N SER A 327 3.31 -26.30 38.79
CA SER A 327 2.63 -26.83 37.60
C SER A 327 2.90 -25.88 36.43
N SER A 328 3.27 -26.47 35.32
CA SER A 328 3.56 -25.85 34.04
C SER A 328 2.35 -25.07 33.48
N ASN A 329 2.29 -23.75 33.73
CA ASN A 329 1.33 -22.83 33.09
C ASN A 329 2.04 -21.89 32.10
N ALA A 330 2.93 -22.41 31.26
CA ALA A 330 3.49 -21.63 30.15
C ALA A 330 2.41 -21.34 29.06
N ASN A 331 1.43 -22.23 28.89
CA ASN A 331 0.42 -22.11 27.83
C ASN A 331 -0.74 -21.14 28.13
N GLU A 332 -1.10 -20.87 29.40
CA GLU A 332 -2.18 -19.91 29.73
C GLU A 332 -1.75 -18.44 29.59
N LEU A 333 -0.45 -18.17 29.74
CA LEU A 333 0.12 -16.83 29.52
C LEU A 333 0.19 -16.51 28.02
N GLU A 334 0.54 -17.50 27.18
CA GLU A 334 0.50 -17.35 25.71
C GLU A 334 -0.92 -17.10 25.18
N GLU A 335 -1.96 -17.76 25.73
CA GLU A 335 -3.35 -17.52 25.30
C GLU A 335 -3.87 -16.12 25.68
N LYS A 336 -3.42 -15.56 26.82
CA LYS A 336 -3.81 -14.20 27.24
C LYS A 336 -3.00 -13.12 26.54
N GLU A 337 -1.72 -13.34 26.23
CA GLU A 337 -0.91 -12.39 25.44
C GLU A 337 -1.51 -12.18 24.03
N LEU A 338 -2.19 -13.18 23.48
CA LEU A 338 -2.82 -13.11 22.17
C LEU A 338 -4.07 -12.23 22.11
N SER A 339 -4.73 -11.85 23.21
CA SER A 339 -6.08 -11.26 23.14
C SER A 339 -6.09 -9.80 22.64
N LEU A 340 -5.24 -8.93 23.20
CA LEU A 340 -5.08 -7.54 22.74
C LEU A 340 -4.45 -7.50 21.34
N ASP A 341 -3.43 -8.33 21.12
CA ASP A 341 -2.78 -8.49 19.83
C ASP A 341 -3.75 -8.96 18.74
N SER A 342 -4.73 -9.81 19.08
CA SER A 342 -5.77 -10.26 18.14
C SER A 342 -6.68 -9.11 17.71
N LEU A 343 -7.11 -8.27 18.65
CA LEU A 343 -7.89 -7.07 18.33
C LEU A 343 -7.08 -6.13 17.42
N MET A 344 -5.80 -5.91 17.75
CA MET A 344 -4.88 -5.08 16.97
C MET A 344 -4.64 -5.64 15.57
N LYS A 345 -4.47 -6.97 15.43
CA LYS A 345 -4.35 -7.65 14.13
C LYS A 345 -5.60 -7.43 13.27
N VAL A 346 -6.79 -7.46 13.86
CA VAL A 346 -8.04 -7.17 13.14
C VAL A 346 -8.12 -5.70 12.71
N MET A 347 -7.77 -4.75 13.59
CA MET A 347 -7.73 -3.33 13.24
C MET A 347 -6.74 -3.06 12.09
N ASN A 348 -5.56 -3.67 12.14
CA ASN A 348 -4.55 -3.63 11.07
C ASN A 348 -5.09 -4.20 9.76
N LYS A 349 -5.77 -5.36 9.81
CA LYS A 349 -6.39 -5.97 8.63
C LYS A 349 -7.42 -5.03 7.99
N TYR A 350 -8.28 -4.40 8.78
CA TYR A 350 -9.25 -3.44 8.24
C TYR A 350 -8.57 -2.20 7.65
N SER A 351 -7.56 -1.64 8.32
CA SER A 351 -6.77 -0.52 7.79
C SER A 351 -6.15 -0.85 6.43
N GLN A 352 -5.56 -2.05 6.31
CA GLN A 352 -4.98 -2.55 5.05
C GLN A 352 -6.02 -2.71 3.94
N ILE A 353 -7.18 -3.31 4.23
CA ILE A 353 -8.27 -3.48 3.25
C ILE A 353 -8.75 -2.11 2.74
N LEU A 354 -8.98 -1.16 3.64
CA LEU A 354 -9.43 0.19 3.29
C LEU A 354 -8.38 0.93 2.43
N ALA A 355 -7.09 0.78 2.76
CA ALA A 355 -6.00 1.36 1.99
C ALA A 355 -5.86 0.73 0.59
N GLN A 356 -5.93 -0.61 0.49
CA GLN A 356 -5.81 -1.34 -0.78
C GLN A 356 -6.93 -0.98 -1.77
N HIS A 357 -8.13 -0.71 -1.27
CA HIS A 357 -9.25 -0.27 -2.11
C HIS A 357 -9.30 1.25 -2.34
N ALA A 358 -8.35 2.02 -1.78
CA ALA A 358 -8.31 3.48 -1.85
C ALA A 358 -9.61 4.15 -1.39
N VAL A 359 -10.11 3.72 -0.23
CA VAL A 359 -11.25 4.33 0.44
C VAL A 359 -10.90 5.78 0.80
N ASP A 360 -11.88 6.69 0.65
CA ASP A 360 -11.71 8.11 0.98
C ASP A 360 -11.21 8.28 2.43
N PRO A 361 -10.14 9.05 2.69
CA PRO A 361 -9.59 9.24 4.02
C PRO A 361 -10.63 9.69 5.06
N GLU A 362 -11.60 10.53 4.67
CA GLU A 362 -12.64 10.99 5.59
C GLU A 362 -13.60 9.85 5.96
N LEU A 363 -13.88 8.95 5.02
CA LEU A 363 -14.66 7.75 5.29
C LEU A 363 -13.88 6.77 6.18
N VAL A 364 -12.56 6.63 5.98
CA VAL A 364 -11.70 5.82 6.86
C VAL A 364 -11.75 6.33 8.31
N LYS A 365 -11.66 7.65 8.52
CA LYS A 365 -11.81 8.25 9.85
C LYS A 365 -13.16 7.91 10.49
N GLN A 366 -14.25 8.01 9.73
CA GLN A 366 -15.59 7.70 10.24
C GLN A 366 -15.74 6.22 10.64
N ILE A 367 -15.18 5.31 9.84
CA ILE A 367 -15.18 3.87 10.13
C ILE A 367 -14.50 3.59 11.46
N PHE A 368 -13.26 4.07 11.64
CA PHE A 368 -12.52 3.81 12.87
C PHE A 368 -13.11 4.54 14.08
N ARG A 369 -13.68 5.75 13.91
CA ARG A 369 -14.46 6.40 14.97
C ARG A 369 -15.60 5.52 15.46
N GLN A 370 -16.35 4.92 14.53
CA GLN A 370 -17.49 4.05 14.86
C GLN A 370 -17.06 2.73 15.52
N LEU A 371 -15.96 2.14 15.07
CA LEU A 371 -15.41 0.92 15.67
C LEU A 371 -14.90 1.17 17.09
N TYR A 372 -14.15 2.25 17.30
CA TYR A 372 -13.62 2.59 18.61
C TYR A 372 -14.71 2.95 19.61
N TYR A 373 -15.75 3.65 19.17
CA TYR A 373 -16.95 3.87 20.00
C TYR A 373 -17.62 2.54 20.40
N PHE A 374 -17.70 1.59 19.47
CA PHE A 374 -18.27 0.27 19.74
C PHE A 374 -17.42 -0.55 20.73
N VAL A 375 -16.09 -0.50 20.59
CA VAL A 375 -15.16 -1.13 21.55
C VAL A 375 -15.33 -0.51 22.94
N ALA A 376 -15.34 0.82 23.05
CA ALA A 376 -15.48 1.52 24.33
C ALA A 376 -16.81 1.20 25.03
N SER A 377 -17.92 1.31 24.31
CA SER A 377 -19.27 1.01 24.84
C SER A 377 -19.43 -0.47 25.19
N GLY A 378 -18.90 -1.39 24.37
CA GLY A 378 -18.89 -2.82 24.67
C GLY A 378 -18.09 -3.16 25.92
N ALA A 379 -16.92 -2.55 26.11
CA ALA A 379 -16.09 -2.73 27.30
C ALA A 379 -16.79 -2.16 28.54
N LEU A 380 -17.43 -0.99 28.41
CA LEU A 380 -18.14 -0.33 29.53
C LEU A 380 -19.32 -1.15 29.99
N ASN A 381 -20.15 -1.61 29.04
CA ASN A 381 -21.30 -2.45 29.36
C ASN A 381 -20.89 -3.72 30.12
N ASN A 382 -19.79 -4.37 29.71
CA ASN A 382 -19.29 -5.55 30.41
C ASN A 382 -18.66 -5.24 31.77
N LEU A 383 -18.00 -4.08 31.92
CA LEU A 383 -17.47 -3.62 33.21
C LEU A 383 -18.60 -3.39 34.21
N LEU A 384 -19.66 -2.69 33.81
CA LEU A 384 -20.81 -2.37 34.67
C LEU A 384 -21.58 -3.62 35.14
N LEU A 385 -21.51 -4.72 34.37
CA LEU A 385 -22.19 -5.98 34.70
C LEU A 385 -21.33 -6.92 35.58
N ARG A 386 -20.03 -6.64 35.77
CA ARG A 386 -19.07 -7.55 36.41
C ARG A 386 -18.39 -6.89 37.61
N LYS A 387 -18.89 -7.17 38.81
CA LYS A 387 -18.39 -6.60 40.08
C LYS A 387 -16.91 -6.92 40.36
N ASP A 388 -16.43 -8.07 39.87
CA ASP A 388 -15.04 -8.52 39.99
C ASP A 388 -14.04 -7.68 39.18
N MET A 389 -14.51 -6.94 38.18
CA MET A 389 -13.69 -6.09 37.32
C MET A 389 -13.53 -4.65 37.84
N CYS A 390 -14.27 -4.26 38.88
CA CYS A 390 -14.26 -2.91 39.45
C CYS A 390 -13.28 -2.77 40.61
N ASN A 391 -11.98 -2.90 40.32
CA ASN A 391 -10.91 -2.69 41.31
C ASN A 391 -9.73 -1.91 40.71
N TRP A 392 -8.87 -1.36 41.57
CA TRP A 392 -7.74 -0.52 41.14
C TRP A 392 -6.80 -1.23 40.15
N SER A 393 -6.48 -2.51 40.41
CA SER A 393 -5.60 -3.29 39.52
C SER A 393 -6.20 -3.43 38.12
N LYS A 394 -7.51 -3.74 38.04
CA LYS A 394 -8.22 -3.82 36.76
C LYS A 394 -8.34 -2.46 36.09
N GLY A 395 -8.53 -1.38 36.84
CA GLY A 395 -8.49 -0.01 36.30
C GLY A 395 -7.15 0.34 35.65
N MET A 396 -6.03 -0.01 36.29
CA MET A 396 -4.69 0.20 35.72
C MET A 396 -4.46 -0.66 34.47
N GLN A 397 -4.87 -1.92 34.50
CA GLN A 397 -4.82 -2.84 33.36
C GLN A 397 -5.61 -2.32 32.15
N ILE A 398 -6.87 -1.89 32.36
CA ILE A 398 -7.70 -1.37 31.27
C ILE A 398 -7.08 -0.09 30.69
N ARG A 399 -6.59 0.83 31.53
CA ARG A 399 -5.90 2.04 31.05
C ARG A 399 -4.68 1.70 30.19
N TYR A 400 -3.89 0.71 30.59
CA TYR A 400 -2.76 0.25 29.80
C TYR A 400 -3.22 -0.31 28.44
N ASN A 401 -4.22 -1.20 28.43
CA ASN A 401 -4.75 -1.78 27.20
C ASN A 401 -5.33 -0.72 26.25
N LEU A 402 -6.05 0.28 26.78
CA LEU A 402 -6.55 1.41 26.02
C LEU A 402 -5.41 2.26 25.44
N SER A 403 -4.32 2.47 26.18
CA SER A 403 -3.17 3.24 25.69
C SER A 403 -2.53 2.65 24.43
N HIS A 404 -2.57 1.31 24.27
CA HIS A 404 -2.14 0.64 23.04
C HIS A 404 -3.09 0.91 21.87
N LEU A 405 -4.41 0.87 22.11
CA LEU A 405 -5.41 1.23 21.10
C LEU A 405 -5.32 2.70 20.68
N GLU A 406 -4.98 3.59 21.62
CA GLU A 406 -4.70 5.01 21.33
C GLU A 406 -3.42 5.19 20.53
N GLN A 407 -2.36 4.44 20.88
CA GLN A 407 -1.11 4.47 20.15
C GLN A 407 -1.31 4.00 18.71
N TRP A 408 -2.10 2.95 18.51
CA TRP A 408 -2.48 2.48 17.18
C TRP A 408 -3.14 3.58 16.33
N LEU A 409 -4.05 4.36 16.91
CA LEU A 409 -4.68 5.48 16.22
C LEU A 409 -3.66 6.54 15.82
N ARG A 410 -2.68 6.83 16.69
CA ARG A 410 -1.59 7.78 16.37
C ARG A 410 -0.72 7.27 15.23
N ASP A 411 -0.33 6.00 15.28
CA ASP A 411 0.53 5.37 14.26
C ASP A 411 -0.15 5.34 12.88
N ASN A 412 -1.48 5.17 12.85
CA ASN A 412 -2.27 5.18 11.62
C ASN A 412 -2.75 6.60 11.21
N LYS A 413 -2.28 7.67 11.86
CA LYS A 413 -2.69 9.07 11.59
C LYS A 413 -4.20 9.31 11.73
N LEU A 414 -4.85 8.56 12.62
CA LEU A 414 -6.28 8.66 12.92
C LEU A 414 -6.55 9.42 14.24
N GLY A 415 -5.56 10.12 14.80
CA GLY A 415 -5.72 10.88 16.06
C GLY A 415 -6.83 11.94 16.00
N GLU A 416 -6.98 12.62 14.86
CA GLU A 416 -8.01 13.66 14.64
C GLU A 416 -9.36 13.11 14.17
N SER A 417 -9.51 11.79 14.03
CA SER A 417 -10.76 11.17 13.56
C SER A 417 -11.92 11.27 14.56
N GLY A 418 -11.67 11.72 15.79
CA GLY A 418 -12.60 11.64 16.92
C GLY A 418 -12.67 10.25 17.57
N ALA A 419 -11.96 9.24 17.04
CA ALA A 419 -11.87 7.91 17.64
C ALA A 419 -11.20 7.93 19.02
N LEU A 420 -10.19 8.79 19.20
CA LEU A 420 -9.53 8.99 20.49
C LEU A 420 -10.50 9.53 21.54
N SER A 421 -11.33 10.52 21.15
CA SER A 421 -12.36 11.08 22.03
C SER A 421 -13.32 9.98 22.54
N ALA A 422 -13.72 9.06 21.66
CA ALA A 422 -14.57 7.93 22.02
C ALA A 422 -13.96 7.00 23.09
N LEU A 423 -12.64 6.85 23.11
CA LEU A 423 -11.94 6.12 24.18
C LEU A 423 -11.81 6.96 25.45
N THR A 424 -11.51 8.26 25.35
CA THR A 424 -11.25 9.12 26.53
C THR A 424 -12.47 9.43 27.39
N TYR A 425 -13.69 9.31 26.87
CA TYR A 425 -14.90 9.38 27.70
C TYR A 425 -14.99 8.23 28.72
N TYR A 426 -14.31 7.10 28.46
CA TYR A 426 -14.33 5.92 29.33
C TYR A 426 -13.50 6.11 30.64
N PRO A 427 -12.24 6.60 30.61
CA PRO A 427 -11.51 6.93 31.84
C PRO A 427 -12.09 8.11 32.63
N ALA A 428 -12.71 9.09 31.97
CA ALA A 428 -13.26 10.28 32.64
C ALA A 428 -14.42 9.94 33.59
N GLN A 429 -15.18 8.88 33.29
CA GLN A 429 -16.23 8.35 34.19
C GLN A 429 -15.64 7.53 35.36
N LEU A 430 -14.49 6.88 35.18
CA LEU A 430 -13.83 6.08 36.23
C LEU A 430 -12.94 6.91 37.17
N GLY A 431 -12.47 8.08 36.71
CA GLY A 431 -11.47 8.91 37.39
C GLY A 431 -11.99 10.00 38.32
N GLN A 432 -13.31 10.22 38.45
CA GLN A 432 -13.86 11.21 39.39
C GLN A 432 -14.64 10.64 40.57
N GLU A 433 -15.03 9.36 40.58
CA GLU A 433 -15.85 8.80 41.68
C GLU A 433 -15.11 7.85 42.64
N ASN A 434 -13.87 7.44 42.34
CA ASN A 434 -13.05 6.68 43.31
C ASN A 434 -12.17 7.61 44.16
N ARG A 435 -12.81 8.50 44.92
CA ARG A 435 -12.35 8.79 46.28
C ARG A 435 -13.10 7.81 47.19
N CYS A 436 -12.45 6.72 47.56
CA CYS A 436 -12.79 6.02 48.79
C CYS A 436 -12.60 6.97 49.98
#